data_AF-A0A7X3RKA3-F1
#
_entry.id   AF-A0A7X3RKA3-F1
#
_cell.length_a   1.000
_cell.length_b   1.000
_cell.length_c   1.000
_cell.angle_alpha   90.00
_cell.angle_beta   90.00
_cell.angle_gamma   90.00
#
_symmetry.space_group_name_H-M   'P 1'
#
loop_
_entity.id
_entity.type
_entity.pdbx_description
1 polymer ?
#
loop_
_entity_poly.entity_id
_entity_poly.type
_entity_poly.pdbx_seq_one_letter_code
_entity_poly.pdbx_strand_id
1 'polypeptide(L)'
;MDAKERYFWDLTGHLVVPQVLSPDEIAEANEAIDYYTREILKIQDSDNLPGRPDVRATTVVRTSNKHPYFLEMPSPYSDPFRKMLVHPQIVSRLNKMCGRGFRLDHGPELIGHVKGVDGLRLHGSGDRHKPYVAYRNQNGEMHCGGVTVSYQLSDVGKGDGGFVAVPGSHKSKYIIPEDLKYFKSDMDVLVQPAMKAGDVLFFMDGAQTHGTLPWQAEHQRRSILYKYTSRTSARQGTAEEVAPPKNYWDQSITDGMTPEQLAVMWGPYSNYHEELPVLGIDDQGIVYTEEPIDPDNIWSDRRG
;
A
#
# COMPACT_ATOMS: atom_id res chain seq x y z
N MET A 1 -3.41 -16.34 -13.21
CA MET A 1 -4.10 -15.27 -13.94
C MET A 1 -4.44 -15.76 -15.34
N ASP A 2 -5.72 -15.81 -15.70
CA ASP A 2 -6.17 -16.20 -17.05
C ASP A 2 -6.13 -15.01 -18.05
N ALA A 3 -6.61 -15.21 -19.27
CA ALA A 3 -6.62 -14.18 -20.30
C ALA A 3 -7.59 -13.02 -20.03
N LYS A 4 -8.75 -13.31 -19.41
CA LYS A 4 -9.77 -12.30 -19.09
C LYS A 4 -9.32 -11.46 -17.91
N GLU A 5 -8.81 -12.09 -16.86
CA GLU A 5 -8.23 -11.41 -15.70
C GLU A 5 -7.06 -10.51 -16.12
N ARG A 6 -6.19 -11.01 -17.01
CA ARG A 6 -5.08 -10.22 -17.57
C ARG A 6 -5.57 -8.98 -18.30
N TYR A 7 -6.54 -9.14 -19.19
CA TYR A 7 -7.09 -8.03 -19.96
C TYR A 7 -7.77 -7.00 -19.03
N PHE A 8 -8.53 -7.47 -18.05
CA PHE A 8 -9.17 -6.61 -17.05
C PHE A 8 -8.13 -5.84 -16.23
N TRP A 9 -7.14 -6.53 -15.67
CA TRP A 9 -6.06 -5.92 -14.89
C TRP A 9 -5.29 -4.85 -15.67
N ASP A 10 -4.91 -5.13 -16.93
CA ASP A 10 -4.26 -4.14 -17.78
C ASP A 10 -5.16 -2.92 -17.98
N LEU A 11 -6.45 -3.10 -18.25
CA LEU A 11 -7.38 -2.00 -18.50
C LEU A 11 -7.66 -1.16 -17.25
N THR A 12 -7.91 -1.82 -16.11
CA THR A 12 -8.54 -1.19 -14.96
C THR A 12 -7.61 -0.94 -13.79
N GLY A 13 -6.41 -1.53 -13.75
CA GLY A 13 -5.47 -1.37 -12.64
C GLY A 13 -5.80 -2.17 -11.36
N HIS A 14 -6.94 -2.86 -11.34
CA HIS A 14 -7.38 -3.67 -10.20
C HIS A 14 -8.02 -4.98 -10.67
N LEU A 15 -8.19 -5.93 -9.76
CA LEU A 15 -8.82 -7.23 -10.02
C LEU A 15 -9.46 -7.77 -8.74
N VAL A 16 -10.75 -8.06 -8.78
CA VAL A 16 -11.43 -8.82 -7.72
C VAL A 16 -11.43 -10.30 -8.08
N VAL A 17 -11.00 -11.13 -7.15
CA VAL A 17 -11.02 -12.59 -7.28
C VAL A 17 -12.01 -13.13 -6.24
N PRO A 18 -13.12 -13.73 -6.67
CA PRO A 18 -14.15 -14.16 -5.75
C PRO A 18 -13.77 -15.43 -5.00
N GLN A 19 -14.28 -15.59 -3.78
CA GLN A 19 -14.25 -16.84 -3.00
C GLN A 19 -12.85 -17.46 -2.88
N VAL A 20 -11.85 -16.63 -2.57
CA VAL A 20 -10.48 -17.07 -2.36
C VAL A 20 -10.32 -17.74 -1.00
N LEU A 21 -10.95 -17.17 0.04
CA LEU A 21 -10.99 -17.77 1.37
C LEU A 21 -12.29 -18.56 1.55
N SER A 22 -12.16 -19.70 2.21
CA SER A 22 -13.28 -20.50 2.71
C SER A 22 -13.96 -19.84 3.92
N PRO A 23 -15.20 -20.24 4.25
CA PRO A 23 -15.88 -19.77 5.47
C PRO A 23 -15.07 -20.01 6.76
N ASP A 24 -14.36 -21.13 6.85
CA ASP A 24 -13.54 -21.46 8.02
C ASP A 24 -12.32 -20.54 8.12
N GLU A 25 -11.64 -20.26 7.01
CA GLU A 25 -10.52 -19.30 6.99
C GLU A 25 -10.97 -17.88 7.34
N ILE A 26 -12.17 -17.48 6.89
CA ILE A 26 -12.76 -16.18 7.26
C ILE A 26 -13.08 -16.15 8.77
N ALA A 27 -13.63 -17.23 9.31
CA ALA A 27 -13.94 -17.32 10.74
C ALA A 27 -12.67 -17.32 11.61
N GLU A 28 -11.63 -18.07 11.24
CA GLU A 28 -10.32 -18.08 11.90
C GLU A 28 -9.70 -16.67 11.94
N ALA A 29 -9.71 -15.96 10.81
CA ALA A 29 -9.15 -14.61 10.73
C ALA A 29 -9.97 -13.58 11.54
N ASN A 30 -11.30 -13.69 11.51
CA ASN A 30 -12.16 -12.81 12.31
C ASN A 30 -11.97 -13.04 13.81
N GLU A 31 -11.90 -14.29 14.27
CA GLU A 31 -11.65 -14.59 15.68
C GLU A 31 -10.28 -14.06 16.13
N ALA A 32 -9.27 -14.11 15.25
CA ALA A 32 -7.96 -13.53 15.56
C ALA A 32 -8.00 -11.99 15.68
N ILE A 33 -8.80 -11.29 14.85
CA ILE A 33 -9.04 -9.84 14.99
C ILE A 33 -9.78 -9.54 16.30
N ASP A 34 -10.76 -10.35 16.65
CA ASP A 34 -11.55 -10.19 17.88
C ASP A 34 -10.68 -10.45 19.12
N TYR A 35 -9.83 -11.48 19.09
CA TYR A 35 -8.79 -11.70 20.10
C TYR A 35 -7.88 -10.48 20.25
N TYR A 36 -7.31 -10.00 19.14
CA TYR A 36 -6.44 -8.82 19.16
C TYR A 36 -7.13 -7.60 19.77
N THR A 37 -8.37 -7.32 19.35
CA THR A 37 -9.17 -6.22 19.89
C THR A 37 -9.37 -6.37 21.40
N ARG A 38 -9.72 -7.57 21.88
CA ARG A 38 -9.86 -7.83 23.32
C ARG A 38 -8.56 -7.63 24.10
N GLU A 39 -7.41 -8.03 23.56
CA GLU A 39 -6.13 -7.84 24.24
C GLU A 39 -5.73 -6.36 24.28
N ILE A 40 -5.91 -5.62 23.18
CA ILE A 40 -5.62 -4.19 23.13
C ILE A 40 -6.44 -3.39 24.14
N LEU A 41 -7.74 -3.71 24.26
CA LEU A 41 -8.63 -3.02 25.21
C LEU A 41 -8.29 -3.27 26.69
N LYS A 42 -7.45 -4.26 27.02
CA LYS A 42 -6.97 -4.49 28.40
C LYS A 42 -5.78 -3.60 28.77
N ILE A 43 -5.09 -3.04 27.78
CA ILE A 43 -3.86 -2.27 28.00
C ILE A 43 -4.23 -0.84 28.36
N GLN A 44 -3.71 -0.35 29.49
CA GLN A 44 -3.97 1.01 29.98
C GLN A 44 -3.03 2.06 29.37
N ASP A 45 -1.84 1.64 28.93
CA ASP A 45 -0.87 2.51 28.24
C ASP A 45 -1.27 2.66 26.77
N SER A 46 -2.03 3.71 26.47
CA SER A 46 -2.49 4.02 25.11
C SER A 46 -1.36 4.41 24.16
N ASP A 47 -0.21 4.85 24.67
CA ASP A 47 0.86 5.40 23.85
C ASP A 47 1.72 4.30 23.21
N ASN A 48 1.71 3.09 23.77
CA ASN A 48 2.53 1.96 23.33
C ASN A 48 1.73 0.68 22.99
N LEU A 49 0.53 0.85 22.45
CA LEU A 49 -0.29 -0.28 22.04
C LEU A 49 0.38 -1.13 20.93
N PRO A 50 0.47 -2.46 21.08
CA PRO A 50 1.00 -3.35 20.06
C PRO A 50 0.26 -3.21 18.72
N GLY A 51 0.99 -3.06 17.62
CA GLY A 51 0.42 -2.79 16.29
C GLY A 51 -0.10 -1.36 16.08
N ARG A 52 0.03 -0.48 17.09
CA ARG A 52 -0.36 0.95 17.09
C ARG A 52 -1.74 1.18 16.45
N PRO A 53 -2.81 0.56 16.99
CA PRO A 53 -4.14 0.64 16.41
C PRO A 53 -4.78 2.02 16.62
N ASP A 54 -5.63 2.41 15.68
CA ASP A 54 -6.69 3.40 15.92
C ASP A 54 -7.92 2.66 16.46
N VAL A 55 -8.45 3.11 17.60
CA VAL A 55 -9.59 2.52 18.28
C VAL A 55 -10.69 3.55 18.38
N ARG A 56 -11.88 3.20 17.89
CA ARG A 56 -13.09 4.02 18.06
C ARG A 56 -14.07 3.29 18.96
N ALA A 57 -14.44 3.92 20.07
CA ALA A 57 -15.19 3.30 21.15
C ALA A 57 -14.50 2.01 21.65
N THR A 58 -15.01 0.85 21.26
CA THR A 58 -14.49 -0.47 21.66
C THR A 58 -14.06 -1.32 20.46
N THR A 59 -13.75 -0.70 19.33
CA THR A 59 -13.45 -1.39 18.08
C THR A 59 -12.14 -0.87 17.49
N VAL A 60 -11.22 -1.77 17.18
CA VAL A 60 -10.04 -1.45 16.38
C VAL A 60 -10.49 -1.15 14.95
N VAL A 61 -10.32 0.10 14.52
CA VAL A 61 -10.72 0.54 13.18
C VAL A 61 -9.57 0.56 12.20
N ARG A 62 -8.32 0.53 12.68
CA ARG A 62 -7.13 0.45 11.85
C ARG A 62 -5.93 -0.06 12.65
N THR A 63 -5.00 -0.76 12.01
CA THR A 63 -3.65 -1.00 12.58
C THR A 63 -2.59 -0.25 11.78
N SER A 64 -1.42 -0.02 12.39
CA SER A 64 -0.27 0.47 11.64
C SER A 64 0.15 -0.57 10.60
N ASN A 65 0.61 -0.10 9.44
CA ASN A 65 1.20 -0.94 8.42
C ASN A 65 2.73 -0.96 8.45
N LYS A 66 3.35 -0.10 9.28
CA LYS A 66 4.80 -0.11 9.51
C LYS A 66 5.27 -1.38 10.22
N HIS A 67 4.38 -1.99 11.01
CA HIS A 67 4.70 -3.15 11.82
C HIS A 67 3.73 -4.30 11.49
N PRO A 68 4.20 -5.48 11.06
CA PRO A 68 3.34 -6.58 10.64
C PRO A 68 2.76 -7.36 11.84
N TYR A 69 2.11 -6.67 12.78
CA TYR A 69 1.76 -7.20 14.10
C TYR A 69 0.96 -8.52 14.08
N PHE A 70 0.04 -8.70 13.13
CA PHE A 70 -0.72 -9.94 13.01
C PHE A 70 0.16 -11.18 12.77
N LEU A 71 1.38 -11.02 12.24
CA LEU A 71 2.34 -12.11 12.07
C LEU A 71 3.09 -12.47 13.36
N GLU A 72 3.08 -11.58 14.36
CA GLU A 72 3.77 -11.75 15.64
C GLU A 72 2.88 -12.33 16.74
N MET A 73 1.56 -12.26 16.55
CA MET A 73 0.60 -12.83 17.48
C MET A 73 0.90 -14.31 17.76
N PRO A 74 0.60 -14.81 18.96
CA PRO A 74 0.77 -16.23 19.25
C PRO A 74 -0.16 -17.07 18.37
N SER A 75 0.28 -18.27 17.99
CA SER A 75 -0.62 -19.29 17.42
C SER A 75 -1.71 -19.63 18.46
N PRO A 76 -2.97 -19.83 18.04
CA PRO A 76 -3.44 -19.96 16.65
C PRO A 76 -3.72 -18.64 15.92
N TYR A 77 -3.63 -17.49 16.60
CA TYR A 77 -4.16 -16.24 16.07
C TYR A 77 -3.28 -15.60 14.97
N SER A 78 -1.99 -15.90 14.87
CA SER A 78 -1.17 -15.48 13.71
C SER A 78 -1.31 -16.38 12.48
N ASP A 79 -1.80 -17.61 12.67
CA ASP A 79 -1.83 -18.63 11.61
C ASP A 79 -2.67 -18.23 10.38
N PRO A 80 -3.90 -17.67 10.50
CA PRO A 80 -4.65 -17.25 9.30
C PRO A 80 -3.87 -16.22 8.47
N PHE A 81 -3.22 -15.25 9.11
CA PHE A 81 -2.47 -14.19 8.41
C PHE A 81 -1.18 -14.71 7.79
N ARG A 82 -0.54 -15.73 8.39
CA ARG A 82 0.62 -16.41 7.82
C ARG A 82 0.24 -17.27 6.61
N LYS A 83 -0.90 -17.98 6.66
CA LYS A 83 -1.44 -18.71 5.51
C LYS A 83 -1.72 -17.75 4.33
N MET A 84 -2.30 -16.58 4.61
CA MET A 84 -2.59 -15.55 3.61
C MET A 84 -1.34 -14.98 2.91
N LEU A 85 -0.16 -14.98 3.53
CA LEU A 85 1.08 -14.46 2.91
C LEU A 85 1.43 -15.16 1.60
N VAL A 86 1.11 -16.45 1.50
CA VAL A 86 1.52 -17.35 0.42
C VAL A 86 0.35 -18.15 -0.15
N HIS A 87 -0.88 -17.65 0.03
CA HIS A 87 -2.07 -18.34 -0.49
C HIS A 87 -1.95 -18.56 -2.01
N PRO A 88 -2.23 -19.78 -2.55
CA PRO A 88 -1.92 -20.12 -3.93
C PRO A 88 -2.53 -19.18 -4.98
N GLN A 89 -3.75 -18.68 -4.73
CA GLN A 89 -4.42 -17.72 -5.62
C GLN A 89 -3.69 -16.37 -5.68
N ILE A 90 -3.00 -15.98 -4.61
CA ILE A 90 -2.20 -14.76 -4.54
C ILE A 90 -0.87 -14.97 -5.24
N VAL A 91 -0.14 -16.02 -4.88
CA VAL A 91 1.18 -16.34 -5.48
C VAL A 91 1.07 -16.47 -7.00
N SER A 92 0.03 -17.15 -7.51
CA SER A 92 -0.22 -17.30 -8.94
C SER A 92 -0.38 -15.96 -9.67
N ARG A 93 -1.04 -14.98 -9.04
CA ARG A 93 -1.29 -13.65 -9.63
C ARG A 93 -0.10 -12.72 -9.44
N LEU A 94 0.50 -12.65 -8.26
CA LEU A 94 1.69 -11.84 -8.00
C LEU A 94 2.89 -12.27 -8.86
N ASN A 95 3.06 -13.56 -9.14
CA ASN A 95 4.07 -14.04 -10.10
C ASN A 95 3.92 -13.42 -11.50
N LYS A 96 2.69 -13.07 -11.90
CA LYS A 96 2.37 -12.41 -13.18
C LYS A 96 2.35 -10.89 -13.08
N MET A 97 1.95 -10.34 -11.93
CA MET A 97 1.86 -8.89 -11.73
C MET A 97 3.22 -8.26 -11.37
N CYS A 98 3.94 -8.81 -10.39
CA CYS A 98 5.19 -8.27 -9.85
C CYS A 98 6.44 -9.09 -10.26
N GLY A 99 6.23 -10.27 -10.86
CA GLY A 99 7.28 -11.24 -11.19
C GLY A 99 7.57 -12.22 -10.04
N ARG A 100 8.27 -13.32 -10.35
CA ARG A 100 8.51 -14.46 -9.44
C ARG A 100 9.38 -14.16 -8.21
N GLY A 101 9.92 -12.96 -8.11
CA GLY A 101 10.73 -12.50 -6.99
C GLY A 101 10.02 -11.50 -6.09
N PHE A 102 8.69 -11.42 -6.16
CA PHE A 102 7.93 -10.51 -5.32
C PHE A 102 8.18 -10.77 -3.84
N ARG A 103 8.09 -9.71 -3.05
CA ARG A 103 8.29 -9.75 -1.60
C ARG A 103 7.22 -8.95 -0.88
N LEU A 104 7.00 -9.25 0.39
CA LEU A 104 6.23 -8.37 1.25
C LEU A 104 7.04 -7.09 1.48
N ASP A 105 6.41 -5.94 1.29
CA ASP A 105 7.00 -4.63 1.58
C ASP A 105 6.53 -4.13 2.95
N HIS A 106 5.22 -4.24 3.23
CA HIS A 106 4.62 -3.90 4.53
C HIS A 106 3.21 -4.47 4.69
N GLY A 107 2.66 -4.37 5.91
CA GLY A 107 1.47 -5.09 6.37
C GLY A 107 1.79 -6.51 6.88
N PRO A 108 0.81 -7.32 7.30
CA PRO A 108 -0.64 -7.11 7.22
C PRO A 108 -1.17 -5.93 8.02
N GLU A 109 -2.01 -5.11 7.39
CA GLU A 109 -2.74 -3.99 7.98
C GLU A 109 -4.24 -4.32 8.05
N LEU A 110 -4.87 -4.14 9.20
CA LEU A 110 -6.33 -4.16 9.32
C LEU A 110 -6.90 -2.80 8.93
N ILE A 111 -7.87 -2.83 8.02
CA ILE A 111 -8.78 -1.72 7.75
C ILE A 111 -10.16 -2.15 8.27
N GLY A 112 -10.46 -1.67 9.48
CA GLY A 112 -11.52 -2.10 10.38
C GLY A 112 -12.70 -1.11 10.49
N HIS A 113 -12.98 -0.31 9.45
CA HIS A 113 -13.86 0.85 9.55
C HIS A 113 -15.26 0.52 10.09
N VAL A 114 -15.73 1.31 11.05
CA VAL A 114 -17.14 1.34 11.49
C VAL A 114 -17.88 2.47 10.78
N LYS A 115 -19.21 2.49 10.87
CA LYS A 115 -20.04 3.53 10.23
C LYS A 115 -19.58 4.93 10.63
N GLY A 116 -19.43 5.81 9.64
CA GLY A 116 -18.99 7.19 9.84
C GLY A 116 -17.46 7.35 10.00
N VAL A 117 -16.66 6.30 9.88
CA VAL A 117 -15.21 6.46 9.69
C VAL A 117 -14.96 7.12 8.34
N ASP A 118 -14.24 8.24 8.38
CA ASP A 118 -13.90 9.02 7.20
C ASP A 118 -13.10 8.21 6.18
N GLY A 119 -13.17 8.68 4.94
CA GLY A 119 -12.41 8.17 3.84
C GLY A 119 -10.95 8.63 3.81
N LEU A 120 -10.25 8.25 2.76
CA LEU A 120 -8.95 8.76 2.38
C LEU A 120 -9.05 9.33 0.97
N ARG A 121 -8.54 10.54 0.78
CA ARG A 121 -8.44 11.20 -0.53
C ARG A 121 -7.88 10.25 -1.60
N LEU A 122 -8.20 10.52 -2.87
CA LEU A 122 -7.55 9.79 -3.94
C LEU A 122 -6.04 10.10 -3.95
N HIS A 123 -5.26 9.06 -4.23
CA HIS A 123 -3.81 9.08 -4.29
C HIS A 123 -3.32 7.91 -5.14
N GLY A 124 -2.03 7.89 -5.44
CA GLY A 124 -1.45 6.95 -6.40
C GLY A 124 -1.20 7.64 -7.73
N SER A 125 -0.06 7.31 -8.30
CA SER A 125 0.64 8.14 -9.27
C SER A 125 0.48 7.53 -10.66
N GLY A 126 -0.50 8.05 -11.41
CA GLY A 126 -0.39 8.06 -12.86
C GLY A 126 0.75 9.00 -13.22
N ASP A 127 0.47 10.30 -13.15
CA ASP A 127 1.46 11.38 -13.19
C ASP A 127 1.58 12.03 -11.80
N ARG A 128 2.77 12.20 -11.23
CA ARG A 128 4.10 11.96 -11.82
C ARG A 128 4.46 10.49 -11.91
N HIS A 129 4.99 10.11 -13.07
CA HIS A 129 5.41 8.74 -13.30
C HIS A 129 6.53 8.35 -12.33
N LYS A 130 6.21 7.44 -11.41
CA LYS A 130 7.15 6.87 -10.46
C LYS A 130 7.61 5.50 -10.96
N PRO A 131 8.74 5.38 -11.68
CA PRO A 131 9.11 4.17 -12.42
C PRO A 131 9.24 2.92 -11.54
N TYR A 132 9.52 3.12 -10.26
CA TYR A 132 9.71 2.07 -9.24
C TYR A 132 8.39 1.45 -8.72
N VAL A 133 7.23 2.08 -8.92
CA VAL A 133 5.89 1.53 -8.62
C VAL A 133 5.01 1.38 -9.86
N ALA A 134 5.42 1.97 -10.99
CA ALA A 134 4.62 2.04 -12.21
C ALA A 134 4.22 0.67 -12.78
N TYR A 135 3.16 0.72 -13.59
CA TYR A 135 2.76 -0.37 -14.48
C TYR A 135 3.44 -0.23 -15.83
N ARG A 136 3.92 -1.34 -16.37
CA ARG A 136 4.34 -1.46 -17.76
C ARG A 136 3.90 -2.79 -18.35
N ASN A 137 3.67 -2.79 -19.65
CA ASN A 137 3.48 -4.00 -20.44
C ASN A 137 4.41 -3.92 -21.65
N GLN A 138 5.35 -4.85 -21.74
CA GLN A 138 6.33 -4.89 -22.82
C GLN A 138 6.54 -6.34 -23.24
N ASN A 139 6.55 -6.58 -24.56
CA ASN A 139 6.71 -7.92 -25.14
C ASN A 139 5.70 -8.95 -24.62
N GLY A 140 4.48 -8.50 -24.29
CA GLY A 140 3.41 -9.36 -23.77
C GLY A 140 3.52 -9.71 -22.29
N GLU A 141 4.53 -9.23 -21.59
CA GLU A 141 4.72 -9.42 -20.15
C GLU A 141 4.39 -8.12 -19.42
N MET A 142 3.50 -8.24 -18.44
CA MET A 142 3.14 -7.13 -17.56
C MET A 142 4.07 -7.09 -16.34
N HIS A 143 4.27 -5.89 -15.82
CA HIS A 143 5.03 -5.69 -14.59
C HIS A 143 4.47 -4.48 -13.83
N CYS A 144 4.28 -4.64 -12.53
CA CYS A 144 3.93 -3.59 -11.60
C CYS A 144 4.90 -3.60 -10.41
N GLY A 145 5.44 -2.44 -10.06
CA GLY A 145 6.41 -2.33 -8.96
C GLY A 145 5.80 -2.54 -7.57
N GLY A 146 4.50 -2.24 -7.41
CA GLY A 146 3.76 -2.41 -6.16
C GLY A 146 2.33 -2.91 -6.41
N VAL A 147 1.92 -3.94 -5.67
CA VAL A 147 0.56 -4.47 -5.70
C VAL A 147 0.09 -4.67 -4.28
N THR A 148 -1.07 -4.11 -3.96
CA THR A 148 -1.77 -4.42 -2.70
C THR A 148 -2.76 -5.53 -2.92
N VAL A 149 -2.78 -6.46 -1.98
CA VAL A 149 -3.72 -7.56 -1.86
C VAL A 149 -4.56 -7.30 -0.63
N SER A 150 -5.85 -7.06 -0.82
CA SER A 150 -6.83 -6.80 0.23
C SER A 150 -7.80 -7.98 0.33
N TYR A 151 -7.64 -8.78 1.37
CA TYR A 151 -8.56 -9.84 1.73
C TYR A 151 -9.79 -9.24 2.40
N GLN A 152 -10.99 -9.58 1.93
CA GLN A 152 -12.23 -9.16 2.56
C GLN A 152 -12.69 -10.23 3.56
N LEU A 153 -12.79 -9.87 4.83
CA LEU A 153 -13.28 -10.72 5.92
C LEU A 153 -14.71 -10.39 6.33
N SER A 154 -15.27 -9.33 5.72
CA SER A 154 -16.68 -8.93 5.79
C SER A 154 -17.15 -8.55 4.38
N ASP A 155 -18.46 -8.50 4.19
CA ASP A 155 -19.02 -8.00 2.93
C ASP A 155 -18.71 -6.50 2.73
N VAL A 156 -18.56 -6.12 1.46
CA VAL A 156 -18.39 -4.73 1.00
C VAL A 156 -19.38 -4.52 -0.14
N GLY A 157 -20.59 -4.07 0.20
CA GLY A 157 -21.65 -3.80 -0.74
C GLY A 157 -21.45 -2.51 -1.54
N LYS A 158 -22.24 -2.38 -2.62
CA LYS A 158 -22.32 -1.13 -3.36
C LYS A 158 -22.90 -0.04 -2.46
N GLY A 159 -22.20 1.08 -2.32
CA GLY A 159 -22.62 2.20 -1.48
C GLY A 159 -22.20 2.10 -0.01
N ASP A 160 -21.64 0.97 0.44
CA ASP A 160 -21.11 0.82 1.80
C ASP A 160 -19.85 1.68 2.04
N GLY A 161 -19.22 2.16 0.97
CA GLY A 161 -17.95 2.88 1.01
C GLY A 161 -16.76 1.94 0.86
N GLY A 162 -15.62 2.28 1.47
CA GLY A 162 -14.42 1.47 1.35
C GLY A 162 -13.61 1.76 0.08
N PHE A 163 -12.93 0.77 -0.48
CA PHE A 163 -12.03 0.98 -1.61
C PHE A 163 -12.74 1.58 -2.83
N VAL A 164 -12.11 2.58 -3.44
CA VAL A 164 -12.52 3.18 -4.71
C VAL A 164 -11.28 3.43 -5.57
N ALA A 165 -11.43 3.32 -6.89
CA ALA A 165 -10.35 3.57 -7.84
C ALA A 165 -10.81 4.34 -9.06
N VAL A 166 -9.85 4.95 -9.76
CA VAL A 166 -10.01 5.50 -11.11
C VAL A 166 -9.41 4.49 -12.10
N PRO A 167 -10.22 3.73 -12.86
CA PRO A 167 -9.70 2.80 -13.85
C PRO A 167 -8.87 3.50 -14.94
N GLY A 168 -7.78 2.88 -15.37
CA GLY A 168 -6.91 3.40 -16.42
C GLY A 168 -5.94 4.51 -15.98
N SER A 169 -6.06 5.03 -14.76
CA SER A 169 -5.22 6.13 -14.28
C SER A 169 -3.72 5.75 -14.20
N HIS A 170 -3.41 4.46 -14.05
CA HIS A 170 -2.04 3.92 -14.08
C HIS A 170 -1.33 4.05 -15.43
N LYS A 171 -2.06 4.50 -16.47
CA LYS A 171 -1.53 4.85 -17.80
C LYS A 171 -1.73 6.32 -18.14
N SER A 172 -2.32 7.11 -17.24
CA SER A 172 -2.53 8.55 -17.44
C SER A 172 -1.19 9.26 -17.54
N LYS A 173 -1.11 10.25 -18.43
CA LYS A 173 0.03 11.18 -18.57
C LYS A 173 -0.28 12.57 -18.00
N TYR A 174 -1.37 12.67 -17.24
CA TYR A 174 -1.87 13.90 -16.68
C TYR A 174 -2.15 13.72 -15.20
N ILE A 175 -1.84 14.76 -14.44
CA ILE A 175 -2.10 14.86 -13.00
C ILE A 175 -3.61 14.80 -12.76
N ILE A 176 -4.03 14.10 -11.70
CA ILE A 176 -5.43 14.07 -11.28
C ILE A 176 -5.90 15.49 -10.90
N PRO A 177 -7.09 15.93 -11.37
CA PRO A 177 -7.68 17.20 -10.92
C PRO A 177 -7.85 17.25 -9.40
N GLU A 178 -7.54 18.40 -8.79
CA GLU A 178 -7.54 18.56 -7.33
C GLU A 178 -8.95 18.37 -6.73
N ASP A 179 -9.99 18.83 -7.41
CA ASP A 179 -11.38 18.59 -7.00
C ASP A 179 -11.75 17.10 -7.01
N LEU A 180 -11.34 16.35 -8.04
CA LEU A 180 -11.57 14.89 -8.11
C LEU A 180 -10.82 14.17 -6.99
N LYS A 181 -9.57 14.57 -6.73
CA LYS A 181 -8.73 14.02 -5.67
C LYS A 181 -9.39 14.05 -4.28
N TYR A 182 -10.17 15.09 -4.01
CA TYR A 182 -10.91 15.26 -2.75
C TYR A 182 -12.41 14.93 -2.86
N PHE A 183 -12.83 14.20 -3.90
CA PHE A 183 -14.23 13.79 -4.11
C PHE A 183 -15.23 14.97 -4.22
N LYS A 184 -14.79 16.08 -4.80
CA LYS A 184 -15.59 17.30 -5.04
C LYS A 184 -15.96 17.52 -6.51
N SER A 185 -15.50 16.64 -7.39
CA SER A 185 -15.75 16.68 -8.83
C SER A 185 -17.02 15.91 -9.22
N ASP A 186 -17.63 16.28 -10.34
CA ASP A 186 -18.75 15.58 -10.98
C ASP A 186 -18.31 14.52 -12.01
N MET A 187 -16.99 14.34 -12.20
CA MET A 187 -16.44 13.32 -13.09
C MET A 187 -16.86 11.90 -12.69
N ASP A 188 -17.62 11.22 -13.55
CA ASP A 188 -18.04 9.84 -13.36
C ASP A 188 -16.96 8.83 -13.79
N VAL A 189 -15.85 8.82 -13.04
CA VAL A 189 -14.69 7.96 -13.30
C VAL A 189 -14.35 7.02 -12.14
N LEU A 190 -15.08 7.14 -11.03
CA LEU A 190 -14.85 6.37 -9.81
C LEU A 190 -15.55 5.03 -9.85
N VAL A 191 -14.79 3.97 -9.56
CA VAL A 191 -15.33 2.61 -9.44
C VAL A 191 -15.07 2.08 -8.04
N GLN A 192 -16.16 1.79 -7.32
CA GLN A 192 -16.16 1.06 -6.07
C GLN A 192 -16.62 -0.39 -6.33
N PRO A 193 -15.70 -1.36 -6.45
CA PRO A 193 -16.07 -2.75 -6.66
C PRO A 193 -16.79 -3.30 -5.42
N ALA A 194 -17.96 -3.90 -5.62
CA ALA A 194 -18.63 -4.67 -4.59
C ALA A 194 -17.92 -6.03 -4.42
N MET A 195 -17.77 -6.47 -3.17
CA MET A 195 -17.07 -7.69 -2.78
C MET A 195 -17.81 -8.37 -1.64
N LYS A 196 -17.62 -9.68 -1.49
CA LYS A 196 -18.12 -10.47 -0.37
C LYS A 196 -16.98 -10.89 0.55
N ALA A 197 -17.33 -11.27 1.77
CA ALA A 197 -16.41 -11.98 2.64
C ALA A 197 -15.84 -13.20 1.91
N GLY A 198 -14.51 -13.32 1.91
CA GLY A 198 -13.75 -14.34 1.18
C GLY A 198 -13.21 -13.90 -0.17
N ASP A 199 -13.67 -12.77 -0.71
CA ASP A 199 -13.10 -12.21 -1.93
C ASP A 199 -11.76 -11.52 -1.65
N VAL A 200 -10.94 -11.40 -2.70
CA VAL A 200 -9.67 -10.69 -2.66
C VAL A 200 -9.62 -9.63 -3.74
N LEU A 201 -9.27 -8.41 -3.35
CA LEU A 201 -8.95 -7.32 -4.27
C LEU A 201 -7.45 -7.21 -4.44
N PHE A 202 -7.00 -7.21 -5.69
CA PHE A 202 -5.67 -6.77 -6.10
C PHE A 202 -5.81 -5.37 -6.69
N PHE A 203 -4.89 -4.45 -6.37
CA PHE A 203 -4.78 -3.18 -7.08
C PHE A 203 -3.33 -2.71 -7.17
N MET A 204 -3.02 -1.94 -8.22
CA MET A 204 -1.70 -1.38 -8.48
C MET A 204 -1.37 -0.24 -7.52
N ASP A 205 -1.10 -0.57 -6.26
CA ASP A 205 -0.80 0.40 -5.22
C ASP A 205 0.47 1.19 -5.55
N GLY A 206 0.28 2.48 -5.81
CA GLY A 206 1.30 3.43 -6.23
C GLY A 206 1.20 3.88 -7.68
N ALA A 207 0.66 3.04 -8.58
CA ALA A 207 0.45 3.38 -10.00
C ALA A 207 -1.01 3.74 -10.31
N GLN A 208 -1.96 2.98 -9.79
CA GLN A 208 -3.37 3.32 -9.90
C GLN A 208 -3.74 4.37 -8.86
N THR A 209 -4.55 5.33 -9.30
CA THR A 209 -5.22 6.30 -8.45
C THR A 209 -6.37 5.61 -7.74
N HIS A 210 -6.34 5.62 -6.42
CA HIS A 210 -7.28 4.95 -5.54
C HIS A 210 -7.46 5.73 -4.25
N GLY A 211 -8.50 5.41 -3.50
CA GLY A 211 -8.78 6.03 -2.21
C GLY A 211 -9.74 5.18 -1.40
N THR A 212 -10.28 5.78 -0.35
CA THR A 212 -11.30 5.14 0.49
C THR A 212 -12.49 6.09 0.61
N LEU A 213 -13.68 5.63 0.26
CA LEU A 213 -14.92 6.33 0.56
C LEU A 213 -15.31 6.12 2.03
N PRO A 214 -15.96 7.11 2.69
CA PRO A 214 -16.44 6.96 4.06
C PRO A 214 -17.33 5.73 4.22
N TRP A 215 -17.16 4.99 5.32
CA TRP A 215 -17.91 3.75 5.54
C TRP A 215 -19.34 4.03 6.02
N GLN A 216 -20.33 3.42 5.36
CA GLN A 216 -21.76 3.66 5.58
C GLN A 216 -22.53 2.43 6.06
N ALA A 217 -21.97 1.22 5.92
CA ALA A 217 -22.65 0.00 6.32
C ALA A 217 -22.82 -0.09 7.85
N GLU A 218 -23.86 -0.80 8.29
CA GLU A 218 -24.13 -1.04 9.72
C GLU A 218 -23.14 -2.02 10.36
N HIS A 219 -22.52 -2.90 9.57
CA HIS A 219 -21.47 -3.81 10.04
C HIS A 219 -20.08 -3.18 9.93
N GLN A 220 -19.14 -3.69 10.72
CA GLN A 220 -17.74 -3.30 10.61
C GLN A 220 -17.16 -3.80 9.28
N ARG A 221 -16.51 -2.92 8.52
CA ARG A 221 -15.60 -3.34 7.45
C ARG A 221 -14.43 -4.10 8.07
N ARG A 222 -14.12 -5.29 7.58
CA ARG A 222 -12.90 -6.01 7.94
C ARG A 222 -12.15 -6.40 6.68
N SER A 223 -11.10 -5.64 6.36
CA SER A 223 -10.19 -5.95 5.27
C SER A 223 -8.76 -6.08 5.79
N ILE A 224 -8.01 -7.10 5.36
CA ILE A 224 -6.57 -7.24 5.66
C ILE A 224 -5.76 -6.93 4.41
N LEU A 225 -4.89 -5.93 4.50
CA LEU A 225 -4.08 -5.45 3.39
C LEU A 225 -2.64 -5.92 3.54
N TYR A 226 -2.15 -6.60 2.50
CA TYR A 226 -0.75 -6.93 2.30
C TYR A 226 -0.22 -6.11 1.14
N LYS A 227 0.92 -5.45 1.32
CA LYS A 227 1.54 -4.65 0.27
C LYS A 227 2.76 -5.38 -0.24
N TYR A 228 2.70 -5.87 -1.47
CA TYR A 228 3.79 -6.59 -2.10
C TYR A 228 4.49 -5.70 -3.12
N THR A 229 5.77 -5.95 -3.32
CA THR A 229 6.61 -5.25 -4.29
C THR A 229 7.37 -6.23 -5.17
N SER A 230 7.77 -5.76 -6.35
CA SER A 230 8.73 -6.48 -7.18
C SER A 230 10.07 -6.66 -6.43
N ARG A 231 10.90 -7.61 -6.86
CA ARG A 231 12.20 -7.92 -6.22
C ARG A 231 13.05 -6.68 -5.97
N THR A 232 13.03 -5.72 -6.90
CA THR A 232 13.91 -4.53 -6.91
C THR A 232 13.21 -3.25 -6.48
N SER A 233 11.92 -3.31 -6.16
CA SER A 233 11.16 -2.15 -5.67
C SER A 233 11.22 -2.12 -4.15
N ALA A 234 11.56 -0.96 -3.56
CA ALA A 234 11.55 -0.75 -2.11
C ALA A 234 10.65 0.42 -1.77
N ARG A 235 9.42 0.15 -1.34
CA ARG A 235 8.46 1.20 -1.00
C ARG A 235 8.61 1.60 0.45
N GLN A 236 7.65 2.40 0.93
CA GLN A 236 7.63 3.05 2.23
C GLN A 236 8.21 2.20 3.38
N GLY A 237 7.71 0.98 3.60
CA GLY A 237 8.03 0.21 4.81
C GLY A 237 9.53 -0.06 4.94
N THR A 238 10.07 -0.85 4.01
CA THR A 238 11.51 -1.15 3.99
C THR A 238 12.36 0.12 3.84
N ALA A 239 11.93 1.07 3.01
CA ALA A 239 12.70 2.28 2.74
C ALA A 239 12.93 3.14 4.00
N GLU A 240 11.90 3.37 4.81
CA GLU A 240 12.04 4.18 6.04
C GLU A 240 13.08 3.59 7.01
N GLU A 241 13.20 2.27 7.05
CA GLU A 241 14.11 1.58 7.97
C GLU A 241 15.54 1.52 7.44
N VAL A 242 15.73 1.23 6.14
CA VAL A 242 17.05 0.88 5.60
C VAL A 242 17.63 1.90 4.63
N ALA A 243 16.86 2.83 4.08
CA ALA A 243 17.36 3.76 3.07
C ALA A 243 18.36 4.80 3.59
N PRO A 244 18.24 5.35 4.82
CA PRO A 244 19.19 6.36 5.29
C PRO A 244 20.63 5.84 5.24
N PRO A 245 21.62 6.65 4.77
CA PRO A 245 23.00 6.19 4.59
C PRO A 245 23.59 5.55 5.85
N LYS A 246 23.31 6.13 7.03
CA LYS A 246 23.75 5.63 8.34
C LYS A 246 23.15 4.27 8.76
N ASN A 247 22.06 3.86 8.13
CA ASN A 247 21.41 2.57 8.36
C ASN A 247 21.80 1.55 7.29
N TYR A 248 22.01 2.01 6.04
CA TYR A 248 22.37 1.17 4.91
C TYR A 248 23.85 0.78 4.90
N TRP A 249 24.72 1.71 5.32
CA TRP A 249 26.16 1.55 5.36
C TRP A 249 26.66 1.54 6.81
N ASP A 250 27.78 0.85 7.03
CA ASP A 250 28.49 0.93 8.29
C ASP A 250 28.95 2.37 8.54
N GLN A 251 28.92 2.77 9.81
CA GLN A 251 29.30 4.12 10.22
C GLN A 251 30.73 4.49 9.76
N SER A 252 31.66 3.52 9.77
CA SER A 252 33.05 3.71 9.32
C SER A 252 33.17 4.07 7.83
N ILE A 253 32.12 3.86 7.03
CA ILE A 253 32.05 4.25 5.62
C ILE A 253 31.53 5.68 5.49
N THR A 254 30.47 6.03 6.22
CA THR A 254 29.80 7.34 6.07
C THR A 254 30.42 8.46 6.88
N ASP A 255 31.20 8.15 7.91
CA ASP A 255 31.82 9.15 8.78
C ASP A 255 32.79 10.06 8.01
N GLY A 256 32.60 11.37 8.14
CA GLY A 256 33.43 12.38 7.49
C GLY A 256 33.09 12.67 6.02
N MET A 257 32.08 12.00 5.46
CA MET A 257 31.60 12.33 4.11
C MET A 257 30.93 13.70 4.06
N THR A 258 31.10 14.41 2.94
CA THR A 258 30.40 15.67 2.69
C THR A 258 28.92 15.42 2.36
N PRO A 259 28.04 16.44 2.40
CA PRO A 259 26.65 16.30 1.97
C PRO A 259 26.50 15.71 0.56
N GLU A 260 27.34 16.14 -0.38
CA GLU A 260 27.35 15.67 -1.78
C GLU A 260 27.72 14.19 -1.86
N GLN A 261 28.69 13.75 -1.05
CA GLN A 261 29.06 12.34 -0.98
C GLN A 261 27.93 11.51 -0.34
N LEU A 262 27.29 12.00 0.72
CA LEU A 262 26.18 11.32 1.38
C LEU A 262 24.92 11.23 0.50
N ALA A 263 24.69 12.18 -0.41
CA ALA A 263 23.52 12.19 -1.29
C ALA A 263 23.41 10.93 -2.16
N VAL A 264 24.53 10.32 -2.57
CA VAL A 264 24.54 9.08 -3.37
C VAL A 264 24.63 7.81 -2.53
N MET A 265 24.74 7.94 -1.21
CA MET A 265 24.89 6.81 -0.28
C MET A 265 23.55 6.31 0.26
N TRP A 266 22.43 6.85 -0.20
CA TRP A 266 21.11 6.33 0.17
C TRP A 266 20.88 4.93 -0.39
N GLY A 267 20.28 4.06 0.42
CA GLY A 267 19.79 2.74 -0.02
C GLY A 267 18.61 2.87 -1.00
N PRO A 268 18.07 1.75 -1.51
CA PRO A 268 16.93 1.79 -2.43
C PRO A 268 15.65 2.25 -1.72
N TYR A 269 14.93 3.22 -2.31
CA TYR A 269 13.63 3.68 -1.85
C TYR A 269 12.73 4.12 -3.01
N SER A 270 11.43 4.16 -2.72
CA SER A 270 10.39 4.65 -3.63
C SER A 270 9.68 5.88 -3.07
N ASN A 271 9.72 6.05 -1.75
CA ASN A 271 9.13 7.17 -1.02
C ASN A 271 9.61 7.07 0.42
N TYR A 272 10.40 8.06 0.85
CA TYR A 272 10.90 8.15 2.22
C TYR A 272 10.10 9.14 3.09
N HIS A 273 9.14 9.88 2.49
CA HIS A 273 8.29 10.93 3.11
C HIS A 273 9.03 12.15 3.66
N GLU A 274 10.30 12.29 3.31
CA GLU A 274 11.09 13.50 3.51
C GLU A 274 11.66 13.92 2.15
N GLU A 275 11.94 15.21 1.98
CA GLU A 275 12.69 15.65 0.81
C GLU A 275 14.14 15.19 0.96
N LEU A 276 14.69 14.66 -0.13
CA LEU A 276 16.02 14.06 -0.13
C LEU A 276 16.97 14.89 -0.99
N PRO A 277 18.26 14.99 -0.60
CA PRO A 277 19.23 15.72 -1.39
C PRO A 277 19.45 15.02 -2.73
N VAL A 278 19.35 15.79 -3.81
CA VAL A 278 19.80 15.39 -5.14
C VAL A 278 21.08 16.12 -5.49
N LEU A 279 21.87 15.54 -6.41
CA LEU A 279 23.10 16.16 -6.87
C LEU A 279 22.85 17.06 -8.07
N GLY A 280 23.28 18.30 -7.96
CA GLY A 280 23.46 19.23 -9.07
C GLY A 280 24.94 19.43 -9.40
N ILE A 281 25.21 20.02 -10.55
CA ILE A 281 26.55 20.47 -10.97
C ILE A 281 26.42 21.84 -11.64
N ASP A 282 27.28 22.78 -11.27
CA ASP A 282 27.31 24.10 -11.91
C ASP A 282 28.17 24.12 -13.19
N ASP A 283 28.17 25.26 -13.89
CA ASP A 283 28.94 25.44 -15.13
C ASP A 283 30.46 25.36 -14.93
N GLN A 284 30.93 25.47 -13.68
CA GLN A 284 32.33 25.33 -13.27
C GLN A 284 32.69 23.89 -12.90
N GLY A 285 31.72 22.97 -12.89
CA GLY A 285 31.90 21.57 -12.55
C GLY A 285 31.90 21.28 -11.05
N ILE A 286 31.43 22.23 -10.22
CA ILE A 286 31.30 22.04 -8.78
C ILE A 286 29.98 21.32 -8.50
N VAL A 287 30.09 20.17 -7.83
CA VAL A 287 28.94 19.37 -7.38
C VAL A 287 28.38 19.99 -6.10
N TYR A 288 27.05 20.07 -6.01
CA TYR A 288 26.32 20.54 -4.84
C TYR A 288 25.10 19.65 -4.57
N THR A 289 24.58 19.72 -3.35
CA THR A 289 23.28 19.14 -3.02
C THR A 289 22.17 20.18 -3.08
N GLU A 290 21.00 19.80 -3.58
CA GLU A 290 19.77 20.57 -3.44
C GLU A 290 18.63 19.67 -2.96
N GLU A 291 17.71 20.22 -2.17
CA GLU A 291 16.47 19.54 -1.79
C GLU A 291 15.35 20.03 -2.72
N PRO A 292 14.69 19.15 -3.49
CA PRO A 292 13.63 19.52 -4.41
C PRO A 292 12.33 19.82 -3.63
N ILE A 293 12.27 20.97 -2.96
CA ILE A 293 11.15 21.37 -2.10
C ILE A 293 9.88 21.79 -2.87
N ASP A 294 10.02 22.05 -4.16
CA ASP A 294 8.90 22.38 -5.05
C ASP A 294 8.10 21.10 -5.32
N PRO A 295 6.80 21.03 -4.93
CA PRO A 295 5.96 19.87 -5.25
C PRO A 295 5.81 19.64 -6.77
N ASP A 296 6.09 20.67 -7.58
CA ASP A 296 6.18 20.58 -9.03
C ASP A 296 7.60 20.20 -9.52
N ASN A 297 8.51 19.71 -8.67
CA ASN A 297 9.78 19.06 -9.08
C ASN A 297 9.64 17.53 -9.13
N ILE A 298 10.08 16.88 -10.22
CA ILE A 298 9.86 15.43 -10.43
C ILE A 298 10.60 14.57 -9.40
N TRP A 299 11.57 15.19 -8.74
CA TRP A 299 12.38 14.61 -7.67
C TRP A 299 11.83 14.90 -6.28
N SER A 300 10.79 15.74 -6.16
CA SER A 300 10.12 15.98 -4.87
C SER A 300 9.37 14.73 -4.41
N ASP A 301 9.61 14.34 -3.17
CA ASP A 301 8.91 13.24 -2.52
C ASP A 301 7.64 13.70 -1.78
N ARG A 302 7.39 15.03 -1.68
CA ARG A 302 6.09 15.57 -1.25
C ARG A 302 4.99 15.14 -2.20
N ARG A 303 4.21 14.17 -1.73
CA ARG A 303 3.01 13.70 -2.43
C ARG A 303 2.00 14.84 -2.55
N GLY A 304 1.72 15.24 -3.79
CA GLY A 304 0.41 15.77 -4.18
C GLY A 304 -0.70 14.92 -3.58
#